data_AF-A0A1W1EKD7-F1
#
_entry.id   AF-A0A1W1EKD7-F1
#
_cell.length_a   1.000
_cell.length_b   1.000
_cell.length_c   1.000
_cell.angle_alpha   90.00
_cell.angle_beta   90.00
_cell.angle_gamma   90.00
#
_symmetry.space_group_name_H-M   'P 1'
#
loop_
_entity.id
_entity.type
_entity.pdbx_description
1 polymer ?
#
loop_
_entity_poly.entity_id
_entity_poly.type
_entity_poly.pdbx_seq_one_letter_code
_entity_poly.pdbx_strand_id
1 'polypeptide(L)' 'MQIITLKSDDMFYATLEDMVKNLNTTKSDLIKKAVIYYKNVLEKEKLKYQITQASLKVRENGLKISQEFEDTITDGL' A
#
# COMPACT_ATOMS: atom_id res chain seq x y z
N MET A 1 16.78 23.21 7.82
CA MET A 1 15.64 22.77 8.65
C MET A 1 14.43 23.60 8.22
N GLN A 2 13.33 22.97 7.81
CA GLN A 2 12.10 23.69 7.47
C GLN A 2 11.08 23.51 8.59
N ILE A 3 10.36 24.57 8.93
CA ILE A 3 9.31 24.57 9.95
C ILE A 3 7.97 24.60 9.23
N ILE A 4 7.09 23.70 9.63
CA ILE A 4 5.72 23.59 9.14
C ILE A 4 4.76 23.81 10.29
N THR A 5 3.75 24.63 10.05
CA THR A 5 2.64 24.84 10.99
C THR A 5 1.44 24.07 10.46
N LEU A 6 0.87 23.19 11.29
CA LEU A 6 -0.27 22.37 10.93
C LEU A 6 -1.50 22.87 11.69
N LYS A 7 -2.59 23.17 10.98
CA LYS A 7 -3.90 23.36 11.59
C LYS A 7 -4.52 21.98 11.81
N SER A 8 -4.88 21.66 13.05
CA SER A 8 -5.59 20.44 13.41
C SER A 8 -6.90 20.78 14.09
N ASP A 9 -7.82 19.82 14.08
CA ASP A 9 -8.97 19.85 14.98
C ASP A 9 -8.58 19.47 16.42
N ASP A 10 -9.50 19.71 17.34
CA ASP A 10 -9.29 19.48 18.78
C ASP A 10 -9.16 17.99 19.10
N MET A 11 -9.84 17.11 18.34
CA MET A 11 -9.80 15.66 18.55
C MET A 11 -8.42 15.09 18.19
N PHE A 12 -7.87 15.51 17.05
CA PHE A 12 -6.53 15.15 16.61
C PHE A 12 -5.48 15.66 17.60
N TYR A 13 -5.61 16.91 18.05
CA TYR A 13 -4.66 17.47 19.02
C TYR A 13 -4.69 16.69 20.34
N ALA A 14 -5.88 16.37 20.85
CA ALA A 14 -6.03 15.55 22.06
C ALA A 14 -5.43 14.16 21.90
N THR A 15 -5.67 13.51 20.77
CA THR A 15 -5.10 12.19 20.43
C THR A 15 -3.57 12.26 20.38
N LEU A 16 -3.03 13.29 19.74
CA LEU A 16 -1.59 13.50 19.63
C LEU A 16 -0.96 13.72 21.01
N GLU A 17 -1.60 14.50 21.88
CA GLU A 17 -1.13 14.73 23.25
C GLU A 17 -1.11 13.45 24.08
N ASP A 18 -2.18 12.65 24.02
CA ASP A 18 -2.24 11.39 24.75
C ASP A 18 -1.13 10.42 24.30
N MET A 19 -0.95 10.27 22.98
CA MET A 19 0.11 9.43 22.42
C MET A 19 1.51 9.93 22.80
N VAL A 20 1.75 11.24 22.77
CA VAL A 20 3.03 11.85 23.17
C VAL A 20 3.35 11.55 24.63
N LYS A 21 2.37 11.64 25.52
CA LYS A 21 2.52 11.29 26.95
C LYS A 21 2.82 9.81 27.13
N ASN A 22 2.06 8.93 26.48
CA ASN A 22 2.19 7.48 26.63
C ASN A 22 3.51 6.95 26.05
N LEU A 23 3.97 7.52 24.94
CA LEU A 23 5.21 7.11 24.26
C LEU A 23 6.45 7.87 24.73
N ASN A 24 6.28 8.83 25.65
CA ASN A 24 7.33 9.70 26.18
C ASN A 24 8.22 10.30 25.07
N THR A 25 7.56 10.88 24.05
CA THR A 25 8.24 11.49 22.89
C THR A 25 7.78 12.93 22.70
N THR A 26 8.21 13.60 21.62
CA THR A 26 7.73 14.92 21.24
C THR A 26 6.69 14.83 20.13
N LYS A 27 5.78 15.81 20.05
CA LYS A 27 4.79 15.92 18.97
C LYS A 27 5.44 15.86 17.58
N SER A 28 6.56 16.59 17.40
CA SER A 28 7.29 16.60 16.14
C SER A 28 7.89 15.23 15.78
N ASP A 29 8.46 14.51 16.75
CA ASP A 29 9.01 13.18 16.50
C ASP A 29 7.90 12.16 16.19
N LEU A 30 6.79 12.22 16.94
CA LEU A 30 5.63 11.37 16.69
C LEU A 30 5.04 11.60 15.29
N ILE A 31 4.85 12.87 14.88
CA ILE A 31 4.34 13.21 13.55
C ILE A 31 5.28 12.70 12.45
N LYS A 32 6.60 12.88 12.60
CA LYS A 32 7.59 12.39 11.62
C LYS A 32 7.50 10.86 11.46
N LYS A 33 7.46 10.13 12.58
CA LYS A 33 7.35 8.67 12.57
C LYS A 33 6.04 8.21 11.95
N ALA A 34 4.93 8.86 12.28
CA ALA A 34 3.62 8.55 11.71
C ALA A 34 3.59 8.76 10.19
N VAL A 35 4.16 9.87 9.69
CA VAL A 35 4.23 10.16 8.25
C VAL A 35 5.07 9.11 7.51
N ILE A 36 6.25 8.75 8.04
CA ILE A 36 7.11 7.73 7.44
C ILE A 36 6.40 6.36 7.44
N TYR A 37 5.76 6.01 8.56
CA TYR A 37 5.02 4.76 8.68
C TYR A 37 3.89 4.69 7.65
N TYR A 38 3.07 5.74 7.56
CA TYR A 38 1.96 5.79 6.63
C TYR A 38 2.42 5.71 5.16
N LYS A 39 3.52 6.40 4.82
CA LYS A 39 4.15 6.28 3.49
C LYS A 39 4.49 4.82 3.17
N ASN A 40 5.15 4.12 4.08
CA ASN A 40 5.56 2.72 3.87
C ASN A 40 4.35 1.79 3.70
N VAL A 41 3.27 2.03 4.45
CA VAL A 41 2.02 1.28 4.31
C VAL A 41 1.41 1.48 2.92
N LEU A 42 1.30 2.73 2.45
CA LEU A 42 0.80 3.02 1.11
C LEU A 42 1.65 2.39 -0.01
N GLU A 43 2.97 2.42 0.13
CA GLU A 43 3.88 1.78 -0.83
C GLU A 43 3.66 0.25 -0.86
N LYS A 44 3.50 -0.37 0.30
CA LYS A 44 3.21 -1.80 0.41
C LYS A 44 1.86 -2.17 -0.21
N GLU A 45 0.83 -1.36 0.00
CA GLU A 45 -0.49 -1.57 -0.61
C GLU A 45 -0.43 -1.45 -2.14
N LYS A 46 0.27 -0.44 -2.65
CA LYS A 46 0.49 -0.27 -4.09
C LYS A 46 1.21 -1.47 -4.68
N LEU A 47 2.25 -1.97 -4.01
CA LEU A 47 2.98 -3.15 -4.45
C LEU A 47 2.09 -4.40 -4.45
N LYS A 48 1.29 -4.61 -3.39
CA LYS A 48 0.34 -5.73 -3.30
C LYS A 48 -0.67 -5.69 -4.45
N TYR A 49 -1.19 -4.50 -4.77
CA TYR A 49 -2.09 -4.31 -5.90
C TYR A 49 -1.41 -4.69 -7.22
N GLN A 50 -0.19 -4.21 -7.47
CA GLN A 50 0.57 -4.53 -8.68
C GLN A 50 0.82 -6.04 -8.85
N ILE A 51 1.22 -6.72 -7.77
CA ILE A 51 1.44 -8.17 -7.78
C ILE A 51 0.14 -8.91 -8.10
N THR A 52 -0.97 -8.48 -7.52
CA THR A 52 -2.29 -9.09 -7.76
C THR A 52 -2.69 -8.94 -9.23
N GLN A 53 -2.51 -7.74 -9.80
CA GLN A 53 -2.79 -7.47 -11.21
C GLN A 53 -1.90 -8.29 -12.15
N ALA A 54 -0.60 -8.40 -11.84
CA ALA A 54 0.32 -9.23 -12.60
C ALA A 54 -0.07 -10.71 -12.56
N SER A 55 -0.47 -11.22 -11.38
CA SER A 55 -0.91 -12.60 -11.22
C SER A 55 -2.18 -12.90 -12.03
N LEU A 56 -3.15 -11.98 -12.05
CA LEU A 56 -4.35 -12.11 -12.87
C LEU A 56 -4.01 -12.18 -14.37
N LYS A 57 -3.15 -11.29 -14.86
CA LYS A 57 -2.70 -11.30 -16.26
C LYS A 57 -1.99 -12.61 -16.65
N VAL A 58 -1.13 -13.13 -15.76
CA VAL A 58 -0.44 -14.41 -16.01
C VAL A 58 -1.45 -15.56 -16.08
N ARG A 59 -2.46 -15.57 -15.20
CA ARG A 59 -3.52 -16.59 -15.24
C ARG A 59 -4.34 -16.52 -16.51
N GLU A 60 -4.73 -15.31 -16.94
CA GLU A 60 -5.45 -15.11 -18.21
C GLU A 60 -4.64 -15.57 -19.41
N ASN A 61 -3.36 -15.23 -19.46
CA ASN A 61 -2.48 -15.67 -20.54
C ASN A 61 -2.25 -17.19 -20.51
N GLY A 62 -2.11 -17.80 -19.34
CA GLY A 62 -2.01 -19.26 -19.21
C GLY A 62 -3.27 -19.98 -19.68
N LEU A 63 -4.45 -19.45 -19.37
CA LEU A 63 -5.73 -19.98 -19.85
C LEU A 63 -5.83 -19.88 -21.39
N LYS A 64 -5.45 -18.74 -21.97
CA LYS A 64 -5.43 -18.55 -23.43
C LYS A 64 -4.49 -19.53 -24.12
N ILE A 65 -3.26 -19.67 -23.62
CA ILE A 65 -2.29 -20.63 -24.18
C ILE A 65 -2.86 -22.05 -24.08
N SER A 66 -3.42 -22.44 -22.94
CA SER A 66 -4.01 -23.78 -22.80
C SER A 66 -5.16 -24.02 -23.79
N GLN A 67 -5.99 -23.01 -24.06
CA GLN A 67 -7.07 -23.10 -25.06
C GLN A 67 -6.51 -23.21 -26.48
N GLU A 68 -5.51 -22.40 -26.83
CA GLU A 68 -4.83 -22.46 -28.13
C GLU A 68 -4.19 -23.83 -28.38
N PHE A 69 -3.61 -24.45 -27.34
CA PHE A 69 -3.08 -25.81 -27.43
C PHE A 69 -4.19 -26.84 -27.66
N GLU A 70 -5.31 -26.78 -26.93
CA GLU A 70 -6.44 -27.71 -27.13
C GLU A 70 -7.03 -27.59 -28.55
N ASP A 71 -7.14 -26.37 -29.09
CA ASP A 71 -7.66 -26.14 -30.44
C ASP A 71 -6.74 -26.77 -31.51
N THR A 72 -5.41 -26.72 -31.31
CA THR A 72 -4.45 -27.36 -32.22
C THR A 72 -4.44 -28.90 -32.16
N ILE A 73 -5.05 -29.55 -31.16
CA ILE A 73 -5.16 -31.02 -31.11
C ILE A 73 -6.03 -31.55 -32.26
N THR A 74 -6.93 -30.71 -32.78
CA THR A 74 -7.78 -31.05 -33.93
C THR A 74 -7.19 -30.66 -35.29
N ASP A 75 -6.05 -29.95 -35.32
CA ASP A 75 -5.40 -29.50 -36.55
C ASP A 75 -4.50 -30.61 -37.10
N GLY A 76 -5.08 -31.50 -37.91
CA GLY A 76 -4.36 -32.58 -38.59
C GLY A 76 -5.03 -33.96 -38.59
N LEU A 77 -6.26 -34.08 -38.08
CA LEU A 77 -7.14 -35.25 -38.27
C LEU A 77 -8.11 -35.03 -39.44
#